data_AF-A0A662GLL5-F1
#
_entry.id   AF-A0A662GLL5-F1
#
_cell.length_a   1.000
_cell.length_b   1.000
_cell.length_c   1.000
_cell.angle_alpha   90.00
_cell.angle_beta   90.00
_cell.angle_gamma   90.00
#
_symmetry.space_group_name_H-M   'P 1'
#
loop_
_entity.id
_entity.type
_entity.pdbx_description
1 polymer ?
#
loop_
_entity_poly.entity_id
_entity_poly.type
_entity_poly.pdbx_seq_one_letter_code
_entity_poly.pdbx_strand_id
1 'polypeptide(L)'
;VSIQVLHWGRAAEITAKAHVKYPLEIDLSGKRVLLVDDICDTGESLIVARDYILEKCKPADLKIAVMQWISPVAKIKPDFYVEDVKEWVWYQYPWCRTEDTTNFLEKMLKEEGKERAEWTLDEIKEKFHEWYGIQVDDEYYLLALDKLAEEGLVEKVEREGKVVYRVKASQ
;
A
#
# COMPACT_ATOMS: atom_id res chain seq x y z
N VAL A 1 -3.35 -3.33 21.35
CA VAL A 1 -1.90 -3.47 21.10
C VAL A 1 -1.72 -3.70 19.62
N SER A 2 -0.74 -3.07 18.99
CA SER A 2 -0.36 -3.32 17.60
C SER A 2 1.15 -3.52 17.51
N ILE A 3 1.59 -4.18 16.43
CA ILE A 3 3.00 -4.32 16.07
C ILE A 3 3.19 -3.74 14.67
N GLN A 4 4.24 -2.96 14.48
CA GLN A 4 4.59 -2.44 13.17
C GLN A 4 5.61 -3.37 12.51
N VAL A 5 5.21 -4.01 11.41
CA VAL A 5 6.09 -4.80 10.55
C VAL A 5 6.50 -3.95 9.35
N LEU A 6 7.79 -3.89 9.04
CA LEU A 6 8.30 -3.17 7.87
C LEU A 6 8.78 -4.15 6.80
N HIS A 7 8.52 -3.76 5.54
CA HIS A 7 9.14 -4.32 4.35
C HIS A 7 10.06 -3.25 3.75
N TRP A 8 11.35 -3.55 3.56
CA TRP A 8 12.21 -2.64 2.81
C TRP A 8 12.23 -3.04 1.34
N GLY A 9 11.79 -2.14 0.47
CA GLY A 9 11.83 -2.33 -0.97
C GLY A 9 12.26 -1.05 -1.70
N ARG A 10 13.58 -0.80 -1.77
CA ARG A 10 14.35 -0.25 -2.91
C ARG A 10 15.71 0.30 -2.47
N ALA A 11 16.75 -0.52 -2.64
CA ALA A 11 18.09 -0.17 -3.13
C ALA A 11 18.98 -1.42 -3.01
N ALA A 12 19.36 -2.02 -4.15
CA ALA A 12 20.52 -2.88 -4.40
C ALA A 12 20.92 -4.02 -3.44
N GLU A 13 20.18 -4.36 -2.39
CA GLU A 13 20.43 -5.53 -1.53
C GLU A 13 19.20 -6.41 -1.44
N ILE A 14 19.21 -7.44 -2.28
CA ILE A 14 18.23 -8.53 -2.32
C ILE A 14 18.41 -9.39 -1.07
N THR A 15 18.04 -8.90 0.12
CA THR A 15 17.91 -9.71 1.37
C THR A 15 17.13 -9.00 2.49
N ALA A 16 16.31 -7.99 2.23
CA ALA A 16 15.54 -7.37 3.31
C ALA A 16 14.35 -8.25 3.73
N LYS A 17 14.56 -9.12 4.72
CA LYS A 17 13.47 -9.83 5.41
C LYS A 17 12.60 -8.82 6.16
N ALA A 18 11.29 -9.02 6.14
CA ALA A 18 10.38 -8.25 6.98
C ALA A 18 10.78 -8.38 8.46
N HIS A 19 10.61 -7.32 9.25
CA HIS A 19 10.96 -7.31 10.67
C HIS A 19 10.04 -6.39 11.48
N VAL A 20 9.96 -6.62 12.79
CA VAL A 20 9.24 -5.76 13.74
C VAL A 20 10.07 -4.51 14.03
N LYS A 21 9.55 -3.32 13.69
CA LYS A 21 10.27 -2.04 13.80
C LYS A 21 10.50 -1.61 15.25
N TYR A 22 9.44 -1.68 16.04
CA TYR A 22 9.45 -1.32 17.46
C TYR A 22 9.11 -2.57 18.27
N PRO A 23 10.06 -3.12 19.03
CA PRO A 23 9.81 -4.31 19.83
C PRO A 23 8.62 -4.12 20.76
N LEU A 24 7.68 -5.06 20.69
CA LEU A 24 6.62 -5.20 21.67
C LEU A 24 7.10 -6.12 22.79
N GLU A 25 7.12 -5.61 24.03
CA GLU A 25 7.55 -6.35 25.23
C GLU A 25 6.37 -6.48 26.20
N ILE A 26 5.47 -7.42 25.91
CA ILE A 26 4.33 -7.74 26.78
C ILE A 26 4.29 -9.25 27.05
N ASP A 27 3.95 -9.63 28.29
CA ASP A 27 3.70 -11.03 28.62
C ASP A 27 2.25 -11.41 28.29
N LEU A 28 2.09 -12.36 27.37
CA LEU A 28 0.80 -12.92 26.97
C LEU A 28 0.60 -14.35 27.48
N SER A 29 1.43 -14.81 28.42
CA SER A 29 1.32 -16.15 29.02
C SER A 29 -0.11 -16.44 29.50
N GLY A 30 -0.64 -17.60 29.13
CA GLY A 30 -2.01 -18.01 29.46
C GLY A 30 -3.11 -17.34 28.61
N LYS A 31 -2.79 -16.41 27.70
CA LYS A 31 -3.77 -15.74 26.84
C LYS A 31 -3.91 -16.45 25.49
N ARG A 32 -5.13 -16.39 24.94
CA ARG A 32 -5.40 -16.71 23.53
C ARG A 32 -5.35 -15.42 22.73
N VAL A 33 -4.54 -15.40 21.68
CA VAL A 33 -4.24 -14.20 20.88
C VAL A 33 -4.71 -14.41 19.45
N LEU A 34 -5.29 -13.36 18.87
CA LEU A 34 -5.62 -13.29 17.45
C LEU A 34 -4.77 -12.20 16.81
N LEU A 35 -3.86 -12.60 15.92
CA LEU A 35 -3.14 -11.70 15.02
C LEU A 35 -4.06 -11.38 13.84
N VAL A 36 -4.26 -10.09 13.57
CA VAL A 36 -5.15 -9.61 12.50
C VAL A 36 -4.34 -8.72 11.55
N ASP A 37 -4.54 -8.91 10.26
CA ASP A 37 -4.04 -8.05 9.18
C ASP A 37 -5.14 -7.89 8.11
N ASP A 38 -4.99 -6.96 7.17
CA ASP A 38 -5.98 -6.76 6.10
C ASP A 38 -5.93 -7.88 5.05
N ILE A 39 -4.75 -8.16 4.50
CA ILE A 39 -4.54 -9.15 3.44
C ILE A 39 -3.32 -10.04 3.69
N CYS A 40 -3.48 -11.34 3.43
CA CYS A 40 -2.37 -12.26 3.27
C CYS A 40 -2.06 -12.39 1.77
N ASP A 41 -1.16 -11.55 1.26
CA ASP A 41 -0.53 -11.72 -0.07
C ASP A 41 0.56 -12.81 0.02
N THR A 42 1.84 -12.46 0.05
CA THR A 42 2.93 -13.45 0.25
C THR A 42 2.91 -14.09 1.65
N GLY A 43 2.30 -13.40 2.62
CA GLY A 43 2.22 -13.84 4.01
C GLY A 43 3.47 -13.56 4.87
N GLU A 44 4.50 -12.92 4.32
CA GLU A 44 5.75 -12.62 5.03
C GLU A 44 5.53 -11.75 6.29
N SER A 45 4.66 -10.73 6.23
CA SER A 45 4.32 -9.90 7.39
C SER A 45 3.79 -10.74 8.55
N LEU A 46 2.86 -11.64 8.24
CA LEU A 46 2.18 -12.49 9.20
C LEU A 46 3.14 -13.50 9.82
N ILE A 47 4.06 -14.07 9.03
CA ILE A 47 5.09 -14.98 9.53
C ILE A 47 5.98 -14.26 10.54
N VAL A 48 6.49 -13.08 10.18
CA VAL A 48 7.35 -12.28 11.07
C VAL A 48 6.63 -11.87 12.35
N ALA A 49 5.39 -11.40 12.23
CA ALA A 49 4.54 -11.05 13.36
C ALA A 49 4.28 -12.25 14.28
N ARG A 50 3.85 -13.38 13.71
CA ARG A 50 3.58 -14.62 14.44
C ARG A 50 4.81 -15.09 15.20
N ASP A 51 5.95 -15.18 14.52
CA ASP A 51 7.18 -15.70 15.11
C ASP A 51 7.66 -14.78 16.23
N TYR A 52 7.60 -13.45 16.02
CA TYR A 52 7.89 -12.48 17.06
C TYR A 52 6.98 -12.65 18.30
N ILE A 53 5.66 -12.79 18.10
CA ILE A 53 4.71 -12.96 19.21
C ILE A 53 4.97 -14.26 19.97
N LEU A 54 5.19 -15.37 19.27
CA LEU A 54 5.48 -16.66 19.89
C LEU A 54 6.77 -16.63 20.71
N GLU A 55 7.83 -16.03 20.18
CA GLU A 55 9.13 -15.98 20.84
C GLU A 55 9.19 -14.98 22.00
N LYS A 56 8.63 -13.78 21.81
CA LYS A 56 8.79 -12.66 22.75
C LYS A 56 7.64 -12.51 23.72
N CYS A 57 6.42 -12.80 23.30
CA CYS A 57 5.21 -12.56 24.11
C CYS A 57 4.62 -13.85 24.71
N LYS A 58 4.96 -15.03 24.17
CA LYS A 58 4.64 -16.36 24.75
C LYS A 58 3.16 -16.59 25.07
N PRO A 59 2.23 -16.39 24.11
CA PRO A 59 0.81 -16.68 24.35
C PRO A 59 0.55 -18.18 24.57
N ALA A 60 -0.57 -18.52 25.18
CA ALA A 60 -1.02 -19.91 25.30
C ALA A 60 -1.58 -20.47 23.97
N ASP A 61 -2.12 -19.59 23.12
CA ASP A 61 -2.58 -19.91 21.77
C ASP A 61 -2.47 -18.67 20.87
N LEU A 62 -2.15 -18.86 19.60
CA LEU A 62 -2.05 -17.79 18.60
C LEU A 62 -2.71 -18.23 17.31
N LYS A 63 -3.69 -17.44 16.87
CA LYS A 63 -4.42 -17.62 15.61
C LYS A 63 -4.23 -16.41 14.71
N ILE A 64 -4.40 -16.60 13.40
CA ILE A 64 -4.26 -15.56 12.38
C ILE A 64 -5.59 -15.35 11.66
N ALA A 65 -6.03 -14.11 11.57
CA ALA A 65 -7.19 -13.70 10.78
C ALA A 65 -6.80 -12.62 9.76
N VAL A 66 -7.33 -12.73 8.54
CA VAL A 66 -7.23 -11.70 7.51
C VAL A 66 -8.57 -11.48 6.84
N MET A 67 -8.74 -10.37 6.10
CA MET A 67 -9.92 -10.22 5.24
C MET A 67 -9.75 -11.06 3.97
N GLN A 68 -8.66 -10.83 3.24
CA GLN A 68 -8.34 -11.56 2.01
C GLN A 68 -7.12 -12.48 2.17
N TRP A 69 -7.18 -13.67 1.60
CA TRP A 69 -6.05 -14.59 1.52
C TRP A 69 -5.78 -14.97 0.06
N ILE A 70 -4.65 -14.51 -0.50
CA ILE A 70 -4.24 -14.80 -1.87
C ILE A 70 -3.53 -16.16 -1.91
N SER A 71 -4.32 -17.22 -1.85
CA SER A 71 -3.81 -18.59 -1.62
C SER A 71 -2.75 -19.10 -2.62
N PRO A 72 -2.72 -18.70 -3.92
CA PRO A 72 -1.69 -19.17 -4.84
C PRO A 72 -0.26 -18.68 -4.54
N VAL A 73 -0.11 -17.53 -3.87
CA VAL A 73 1.19 -16.88 -3.61
C VAL A 73 1.57 -16.86 -2.13
N ALA A 74 0.58 -17.04 -1.24
CA ALA A 74 0.77 -17.03 0.20
C ALA A 74 1.59 -18.22 0.70
N LYS A 75 2.61 -17.95 1.52
CA LYS A 75 3.47 -18.95 2.17
C LYS A 75 2.89 -19.50 3.47
N ILE A 76 1.84 -18.85 3.98
CA ILE A 76 1.12 -19.24 5.18
C ILE A 76 -0.38 -19.21 4.90
N LYS A 77 -1.10 -20.18 5.49
CA LYS A 77 -2.56 -20.18 5.50
C LYS A 77 -3.06 -19.58 6.82
N PRO A 78 -3.83 -18.48 6.80
CA PRO A 78 -4.51 -17.94 7.99
C PRO A 78 -5.51 -18.95 8.56
N ASP A 79 -5.73 -18.91 9.89
CA ASP A 79 -6.76 -19.72 10.54
C ASP A 79 -8.17 -19.26 10.16
N PHE A 80 -8.34 -17.95 9.95
CA PHE A 80 -9.59 -17.33 9.54
C PHE A 80 -9.36 -16.37 8.37
N TYR A 81 -10.25 -16.39 7.39
CA TYR A 81 -10.28 -15.44 6.28
C TYR A 81 -11.71 -15.23 5.81
N VAL A 82 -12.01 -14.06 5.25
CA VAL A 82 -13.33 -13.77 4.66
C VAL A 82 -13.39 -14.27 3.22
N GLU A 83 -12.32 -14.04 2.45
CA GLU A 83 -12.24 -14.39 1.04
C GLU A 83 -10.93 -15.12 0.71
N ASP A 84 -11.04 -16.23 -0.03
CA ASP A 84 -9.92 -16.92 -0.64
C ASP A 84 -9.77 -16.46 -2.10
N VAL A 85 -8.78 -15.59 -2.31
CA VAL A 85 -8.52 -14.92 -3.58
C VAL A 85 -7.66 -15.81 -4.47
N LYS A 86 -8.20 -16.20 -5.62
CA LYS A 86 -7.53 -17.12 -6.57
C LYS A 86 -6.73 -16.42 -7.66
N GLU A 87 -7.06 -15.16 -7.93
CA GLU A 87 -6.40 -14.35 -8.96
C GLU A 87 -5.92 -13.07 -8.31
N TRP A 88 -4.66 -12.71 -8.56
CA TRP A 88 -4.08 -11.52 -7.94
C TRP A 88 -4.70 -10.27 -8.56
N VAL A 89 -5.27 -9.43 -7.70
CA VAL A 89 -5.76 -8.09 -8.01
C VAL A 89 -5.29 -7.13 -6.93
N TRP A 90 -5.14 -5.86 -7.28
CA TRP A 90 -4.82 -4.83 -6.29
C TRP A 90 -6.08 -4.47 -5.49
N TYR A 91 -6.06 -4.70 -4.18
CA TYR A 91 -7.12 -4.28 -3.28
C TYR A 91 -6.85 -2.87 -2.76
N GLN A 92 -7.59 -1.89 -3.28
CA GLN A 92 -7.54 -0.52 -2.76
C GLN A 92 -8.49 -0.38 -1.57
N TYR A 93 -7.96 -0.52 -0.36
CA TYR A 93 -8.74 -0.33 0.87
C TYR A 93 -9.06 1.15 1.14
N PRO A 94 -10.18 1.46 1.83
CA PRO A 94 -10.53 2.84 2.16
C PRO A 94 -9.43 3.59 2.93
N TRP A 95 -8.71 2.92 3.83
CA TRP A 95 -7.62 3.52 4.62
C TRP A 95 -6.32 3.73 3.83
N CYS A 96 -6.15 3.06 2.68
CA CYS A 96 -5.00 3.22 1.79
C CYS A 96 -5.31 4.09 0.57
N ARG A 97 -6.57 4.48 0.35
CA ARG A 97 -7.01 5.08 -0.93
C ARG A 97 -6.19 6.28 -1.38
N THR A 98 -5.90 7.23 -0.48
CA THR A 98 -5.08 8.39 -0.83
C THR A 98 -3.64 7.99 -1.19
N GLU A 99 -3.05 7.05 -0.44
CA GLU A 99 -1.69 6.57 -0.70
C GLU A 99 -1.62 5.83 -2.04
N ASP A 100 -2.53 4.89 -2.29
CA ASP A 100 -2.62 4.14 -3.53
C ASP A 100 -2.84 5.06 -4.73
N THR A 101 -3.80 5.98 -4.64
CA THR A 101 -4.04 6.97 -5.70
C THR A 101 -2.81 7.84 -5.95
N THR A 102 -2.08 8.24 -4.91
CA THR A 102 -0.80 8.99 -5.06
C THR A 102 0.23 8.16 -5.83
N ASN A 103 0.48 6.92 -5.39
CA ASN A 103 1.47 6.03 -6.01
C ASN A 103 1.11 5.69 -7.47
N PHE A 104 -0.19 5.51 -7.74
CA PHE A 104 -0.71 5.25 -9.09
C PHE A 104 -0.55 6.47 -9.98
N LEU A 105 -0.94 7.66 -9.50
CA LEU A 105 -0.73 8.90 -10.25
C LEU A 105 0.75 9.18 -10.49
N GLU A 106 1.62 8.96 -9.51
CA GLU A 106 3.06 9.13 -9.67
C GLU A 106 3.58 8.25 -10.82
N LYS A 107 3.24 6.96 -10.80
CA LYS A 107 3.66 6.00 -11.82
C LYS A 107 3.14 6.39 -13.20
N MET A 108 1.85 6.69 -13.30
CA MET A 108 1.18 7.08 -14.54
C MET A 108 1.77 8.36 -15.12
N LEU A 109 1.86 9.43 -14.32
CA LEU A 109 2.38 10.73 -14.75
C LEU A 109 3.86 10.68 -15.11
N LYS A 110 4.67 9.84 -14.46
CA LYS A 110 6.07 9.62 -14.86
C LYS A 110 6.18 8.96 -16.23
N GLU A 111 5.30 8.00 -16.55
CA GLU A 111 5.34 7.31 -17.84
C GLU A 111 4.80 8.19 -18.96
N GLU A 112 3.60 8.74 -18.78
CA GLU A 112 2.94 9.60 -19.77
C GLU A 112 3.65 10.97 -19.93
N GLY A 113 4.32 11.42 -18.87
CA GLY A 113 5.16 12.62 -18.82
C GLY A 113 6.31 12.64 -19.83
N LYS A 114 6.70 11.47 -20.36
CA LYS A 114 7.71 11.34 -21.42
C LYS A 114 7.24 11.89 -22.76
N GLU A 115 5.94 11.85 -23.02
CA GLU A 115 5.33 12.31 -24.27
C GLU A 115 4.62 13.66 -24.08
N ARG A 116 3.99 13.86 -22.91
CA ARG A 116 3.20 15.05 -22.61
C ARG A 116 3.44 15.54 -21.18
N ALA A 117 3.92 16.77 -21.05
CA ALA A 117 4.32 17.32 -19.75
C ALA A 117 3.17 17.97 -18.96
N GLU A 118 2.09 18.43 -19.61
CA GLU A 118 1.06 19.27 -18.96
C GLU A 118 -0.33 18.64 -19.05
N TRP A 119 -1.03 18.57 -17.92
CA TRP A 119 -2.29 17.86 -17.77
C TRP A 119 -3.30 18.69 -16.99
N THR A 120 -4.55 18.73 -17.44
CA THR A 120 -5.67 19.22 -16.62
C THR A 120 -6.17 18.12 -15.69
N LEU A 121 -6.93 18.48 -14.65
CA LEU A 121 -7.50 17.48 -13.73
C LEU A 121 -8.38 16.45 -14.45
N ASP A 122 -9.20 16.89 -15.40
CA ASP A 122 -10.09 15.99 -16.15
C ASP A 122 -9.29 14.99 -17.01
N GLU A 123 -8.22 15.44 -17.67
CA GLU A 123 -7.35 14.56 -18.45
C GLU A 123 -6.61 13.55 -17.56
N ILE A 124 -6.22 13.95 -16.34
CA ILE A 124 -5.62 13.04 -15.35
C ILE A 124 -6.63 11.96 -14.97
N LYS A 125 -7.90 12.34 -14.71
CA LYS A 125 -8.97 11.41 -14.32
C LYS A 125 -9.30 10.42 -15.45
N GLU A 126 -9.37 10.90 -16.68
CA GLU A 126 -9.58 10.07 -17.87
C GLU A 126 -8.43 9.07 -18.05
N LYS A 127 -7.19 9.55 -18.04
CA LYS A 127 -6.00 8.71 -18.19
C LYS A 127 -5.86 7.70 -17.05
N PHE A 128 -6.18 8.09 -15.82
CA PHE A 128 -6.19 7.18 -14.66
C PHE A 128 -7.20 6.05 -14.83
N HIS A 129 -8.38 6.35 -15.36
CA HIS A 129 -9.39 5.35 -15.66
C HIS A 129 -8.91 4.38 -16.76
N GLU A 130 -8.26 4.89 -17.81
CA GLU A 130 -7.67 4.05 -18.87
C GLU A 130 -6.62 3.07 -18.31
N TRP A 131 -5.75 3.54 -17.41
CA TRP A 131 -4.66 2.74 -16.85
C TRP A 131 -5.12 1.68 -15.84
N TYR A 132 -6.05 2.05 -14.97
CA TYR A 132 -6.38 1.24 -13.79
C TYR A 132 -7.80 0.68 -13.81
N GLY A 133 -8.64 1.09 -14.76
CA GLY A 133 -10.04 0.64 -14.87
C GLY A 133 -10.95 1.13 -13.75
N ILE A 134 -10.47 2.05 -12.90
CA ILE A 134 -11.19 2.57 -11.73
C ILE A 134 -11.22 4.10 -11.73
N GLN A 135 -12.13 4.67 -10.95
CA GLN A 135 -12.14 6.08 -10.59
C GLN A 135 -12.28 6.21 -9.08
N VAL A 136 -11.77 7.31 -8.55
CA VAL A 136 -11.94 7.72 -7.15
C VAL A 136 -12.61 9.09 -7.08
N ASP A 137 -13.05 9.52 -5.91
CA ASP A 137 -13.61 10.86 -5.74
C ASP A 137 -12.55 11.94 -6.01
N ASP A 138 -12.98 13.10 -6.51
CA ASP A 138 -12.12 14.23 -6.86
C ASP A 138 -11.18 14.65 -5.73
N GLU A 139 -11.62 14.54 -4.48
CA GLU A 139 -10.81 14.80 -3.30
C GLU A 139 -9.53 13.96 -3.27
N TYR A 140 -9.58 12.68 -3.64
CA TYR A 140 -8.40 11.81 -3.66
C TYR A 140 -7.41 12.18 -4.77
N TYR A 141 -7.91 12.59 -5.94
CA TYR A 141 -7.05 13.09 -7.01
C TYR A 141 -6.34 14.37 -6.58
N LEU A 142 -7.06 15.30 -5.96
CA LEU A 142 -6.51 16.56 -5.48
C LEU A 142 -5.48 16.33 -4.37
N LEU A 143 -5.80 15.52 -3.35
CA LEU A 143 -4.86 15.19 -2.27
C LEU A 143 -3.58 14.53 -2.81
N ALA A 144 -3.71 13.61 -3.77
CA ALA A 144 -2.58 12.97 -4.40
C ALA A 144 -1.72 13.97 -5.19
N LEU A 145 -2.32 14.83 -6.02
CA LEU A 145 -1.59 15.82 -6.80
C LEU A 145 -0.92 16.87 -5.92
N ASP A 146 -1.51 17.22 -4.78
CA ASP A 146 -0.91 18.12 -3.79
C ASP A 146 0.34 17.50 -3.19
N LYS A 147 0.26 16.23 -2.78
CA LYS A 147 1.41 15.48 -2.27
C LYS A 147 2.52 15.34 -3.33
N LEU A 148 2.16 15.03 -4.58
CA LEU A 148 3.14 14.96 -5.68
C LEU A 148 3.76 16.33 -5.98
N ALA A 149 3.06 17.43 -5.73
CA ALA A 149 3.61 18.77 -5.87
C ALA A 149 4.60 19.09 -4.74
N GLU A 150 4.27 18.71 -3.50
CA GLU A 150 5.15 18.82 -2.33
C GLU A 150 6.45 18.00 -2.52
N GLU A 151 6.34 16.80 -3.08
CA GLU A 151 7.47 15.94 -3.46
C GLU A 151 8.24 16.45 -4.69
N GLY A 152 7.73 17.49 -5.34
CA GLY A 152 8.36 18.16 -6.47
C GLY A 152 8.22 17.42 -7.81
N LEU A 153 7.42 16.35 -7.89
CA LEU A 153 7.14 15.62 -9.12
C LEU A 153 6.33 16.47 -10.11
N VAL A 154 5.31 17.18 -9.59
CA VAL A 154 4.44 18.03 -10.38
C VAL A 154 4.52 19.48 -9.93
N GLU A 155 4.18 20.39 -10.82
CA GLU A 155 4.03 21.81 -10.54
C GLU A 155 2.60 22.23 -10.92
N LYS A 156 1.88 22.88 -9.99
CA LYS A 156 0.60 23.52 -10.29
C LYS A 156 0.84 24.86 -10.97
N VAL A 157 0.35 25.01 -12.19
CA VAL A 157 0.48 26.22 -13.01
C VAL A 157 -0.91 26.73 -13.37
N GLU A 158 -1.16 28.01 -13.18
CA GLU A 158 -2.38 28.65 -13.65
C GLU A 158 -2.18 29.16 -15.09
N ARG A 159 -3.07 28.74 -16.00
CA ARG A 159 -3.09 29.13 -17.42
C ARG A 159 -4.50 29.51 -17.80
N GLU A 160 -4.71 30.74 -18.24
CA GLU A 160 -6.00 31.22 -18.75
C GLU A 160 -7.18 30.97 -17.78
N GLY A 161 -6.91 31.08 -16.46
CA GLY A 161 -7.90 30.84 -15.39
C GLY A 161 -8.18 29.35 -15.10
N LYS A 162 -7.38 28.43 -15.64
CA LYS A 162 -7.44 26.99 -15.36
C LYS A 162 -6.17 26.52 -14.67
N VAL A 163 -6.32 25.56 -13.76
CA VAL A 163 -5.19 24.88 -13.12
C VAL A 163 -4.72 23.74 -14.02
N VAL A 164 -3.42 23.73 -14.30
CA VAL A 164 -2.71 22.70 -15.06
C VAL A 164 -1.61 22.12 -14.19
N TYR A 165 -1.43 20.81 -14.24
CA TYR A 165 -0.39 20.08 -13.54
C TYR A 165 0.73 19.74 -14.53
N ARG A 166 1.90 20.34 -14.33
CA ARG A 166 3.09 20.10 -15.15
C ARG A 166 3.99 19.06 -14.49
N VAL A 167 4.21 17.93 -15.14
CA VAL A 167 5.16 16.91 -14.72
C VAL A 167 6.58 17.43 -14.95
N LYS A 168 7.42 17.43 -13.91
CA LYS A 168 8.83 17.79 -14.06
C LYS A 168 9.59 16.61 -14.64
N ALA A 169 10.46 16.87 -15.63
CA ALA A 169 11.34 15.86 -16.17
C ALA A 169 12.22 15.30 -15.03
N SER A 170 12.24 13.97 -14.89
CA SER A 170 13.15 13.29 -13.97
C SER A 170 14.59 13.68 -14.31
N GLN A 171 15.33 14.25 -13.36
CA GLN A 171 16.79 14.43 -13.47
C GLN A 171 17.51 13.09 -13.51
#